data_AF-A0A2P8MCK6-F1
#
_entry.id   AF-A0A2P8MCK6-F1
#
_cell.length_a   1.000
_cell.length_b   1.000
_cell.length_c   1.000
_cell.angle_alpha   90.00
_cell.angle_beta   90.00
_cell.angle_gamma   90.00
#
_symmetry.space_group_name_H-M   'P 1'
#
loop_
_entity.id
_entity.type
_entity.pdbx_description
1 polymer ?
#
loop_
_entity_poly.entity_id
_entity_poly.type
_entity_poly.pdbx_seq_one_letter_code
_entity_poly.pdbx_strand_id
1 'polypeptide(L)'
;MLLSRYNPFVMELDMLLGIKLIEKAYEKQLDEKLFEMWNLNRLFMTEKNFETFEEFRDKAIQTKESTREVKHEKEDIINKAERIIAAWKR
;
A
#
# COMPACT_ATOMS: atom_id res chain seq x y z
N MET A 1 -5.11 14.35 -30.94
CA MET A 1 -5.11 12.95 -30.46
C MET A 1 -4.08 12.83 -29.34
N LEU A 2 -4.47 12.52 -28.10
CA LEU A 2 -3.48 12.30 -27.03
C LEU A 2 -2.56 11.09 -27.32
N LEU A 3 -3.09 10.08 -28.02
CA LEU A 3 -2.38 8.84 -28.37
C LEU A 3 -1.19 9.04 -29.30
N SER A 4 -1.18 10.06 -30.18
CA SER A 4 -0.03 10.32 -31.07
C SER A 4 1.19 10.89 -30.36
N ARG A 5 1.03 11.30 -29.08
CA ARG A 5 2.10 11.82 -28.23
C ARG A 5 2.80 10.71 -27.43
N TYR A 6 2.12 9.59 -27.20
CA TYR A 6 2.67 8.48 -26.44
C TYR A 6 3.33 7.48 -27.39
N ASN A 7 4.55 7.09 -27.05
CA ASN A 7 5.40 6.17 -27.79
C ASN A 7 4.65 4.82 -28.00
N PRO A 8 4.72 4.14 -29.18
CA PRO A 8 4.11 2.82 -29.42
C PRO A 8 4.36 1.77 -28.32
N PHE A 9 5.45 1.93 -27.56
CA PHE A 9 5.75 1.12 -26.38
C PHE A 9 4.62 1.05 -25.33
N VAL A 10 3.79 2.10 -25.20
CA VAL A 10 2.65 2.10 -24.27
C VAL A 10 1.51 1.22 -24.78
N MET A 11 1.37 1.04 -26.10
CA MET A 11 0.33 0.21 -26.70
C MET A 11 0.68 -1.29 -26.68
N GLU A 12 1.97 -1.62 -26.66
CA GLU A 12 2.50 -3.00 -26.62
C GLU A 12 2.97 -3.42 -25.23
N LEU A 13 2.62 -2.66 -24.19
CA LEU A 13 3.05 -2.94 -22.84
C LEU A 13 2.40 -4.23 -22.33
N ASP A 14 3.22 -5.21 -22.00
CA ASP A 14 2.77 -6.44 -21.35
C ASP A 14 2.03 -6.12 -20.04
N MET A 15 0.93 -6.83 -19.78
CA MET A 15 0.07 -6.56 -18.63
C MET A 15 0.81 -6.69 -17.30
N LEU A 16 1.69 -7.69 -17.15
CA LEU A 16 2.47 -7.87 -15.92
C LEU A 16 3.50 -6.77 -15.76
N LEU A 17 4.12 -6.34 -16.86
CA LEU A 17 5.03 -5.20 -16.85
C LEU A 17 4.30 -3.90 -16.48
N GLY A 18 3.08 -3.70 -16.98
CA GLY A 18 2.21 -2.58 -16.62
C GLY A 18 1.90 -2.54 -15.12
N ILE A 19 1.51 -3.69 -14.54
CA ILE A 19 1.24 -3.79 -13.10
C ILE A 19 2.50 -3.43 -12.28
N LYS A 20 3.67 -3.98 -12.65
CA LYS A 20 4.94 -3.65 -11.96
C LYS A 20 5.30 -2.17 -12.04
N LEU A 21 5.05 -1.53 -13.19
CA LEU A 21 5.29 -0.09 -13.35
C LEU A 21 4.37 0.75 -12.47
N ILE A 22 3.11 0.34 -12.36
CA ILE A 22 2.13 0.98 -11.47
C ILE A 22 2.57 0.81 -10.02
N GLU A 23 2.90 -0.40 -9.58
CA GLU A 23 3.41 -0.67 -8.22
C GLU A 23 4.61 0.21 -7.90
N LYS A 24 5.61 0.24 -8.78
CA LYS A 24 6.80 1.07 -8.61
C LYS A 24 6.51 2.57 -8.56
N ALA A 25 5.53 3.04 -9.34
CA ALA A 25 5.11 4.44 -9.28
C ALA A 25 4.48 4.78 -7.92
N TYR A 26 3.66 3.88 -7.38
CA TYR A 26 3.08 4.04 -6.05
C TYR A 26 4.12 3.96 -4.93
N GLU A 27 5.09 3.04 -5.02
CA GLU A 27 6.21 2.96 -4.08
C GLU A 27 7.00 4.28 -4.04
N LYS A 28 7.33 4.82 -5.22
CA LYS A 28 8.04 6.10 -5.31
C LYS A 28 7.24 7.26 -4.70
N GLN A 29 5.96 7.34 -5.00
CA GLN A 29 5.10 8.38 -4.42
C GLN A 29 4.97 8.26 -2.90
N LEU A 30 4.96 7.02 -2.38
CA LEU A 30 4.95 6.77 -0.95
C LEU A 30 6.28 7.19 -0.31
N ASP A 31 7.40 6.86 -0.94
CA ASP A 31 8.74 7.24 -0.48
C ASP A 31 8.92 8.76 -0.44
N GLU A 32 8.44 9.49 -1.45
CA GLU A 32 8.45 10.96 -1.47
C GLU A 32 7.71 11.54 -0.26
N LYS A 33 6.50 11.06 0.03
CA LYS A 33 5.71 11.51 1.18
C LYS A 33 6.36 11.15 2.52
N LEU A 34 6.90 9.95 2.64
CA LEU A 34 7.60 9.53 3.86
C LEU A 34 8.87 10.37 4.07
N PHE A 35 9.55 10.74 2.99
CA PHE A 35 10.75 11.56 3.06
C PHE A 35 10.42 12.99 3.51
N GLU A 36 9.33 13.58 3.02
CA GLU A 36 8.82 14.86 3.52
C GLU A 36 8.51 14.79 5.01
N MET A 37 7.81 13.74 5.44
CA MET A 37 7.45 13.54 6.85
C MET A 37 8.69 13.33 7.73
N TRP A 38 9.67 12.56 7.27
CA TRP A 38 10.94 12.36 7.96
C TRP A 38 11.70 13.68 8.12
N ASN A 39 11.75 14.53 7.09
CA ASN A 39 12.40 15.84 7.18
C ASN A 39 11.73 16.76 8.21
N LEU A 40 10.39 16.74 8.30
CA LEU A 40 9.67 17.49 9.33
C LEU A 40 9.99 16.96 10.73
N ASN A 41 9.98 15.63 10.92
CA ASN A 41 10.29 14.99 12.19
C ASN A 41 11.76 15.22 12.60
N ARG A 42 12.67 15.26 11.63
CA ARG A 42 14.10 15.47 11.83
C ARG A 42 14.41 16.78 12.54
N LEU A 43 13.58 17.82 12.38
CA LEU A 43 13.73 19.09 13.12
C LEU A 43 13.58 18.91 14.64
N PHE A 44 12.88 17.87 15.07
CA PHE A 44 12.64 17.53 16.48
C PHE A 44 13.48 16.34 16.96
N MET A 45 14.31 15.76 16.09
CA MET A 45 15.22 14.68 16.47
C MET A 45 16.41 15.24 17.25
N THR A 46 16.80 14.52 18.29
CA THR A 46 18.03 14.76 19.06
C THR A 46 18.99 13.59 18.87
N GLU A 47 20.24 13.71 19.31
CA GLU A 47 21.23 12.61 19.22
C GLU A 47 20.74 11.29 19.83
N LYS A 48 19.80 11.33 20.78
CA LYS A 48 19.23 10.13 21.42
C LYS A 48 18.17 9.42 20.58
N ASN A 49 17.47 10.16 19.71
CA ASN A 49 16.32 9.69 18.95
C ASN A 49 16.49 9.91 17.45
N PHE A 50 17.73 10.05 16.99
CA PHE A 50 18.03 10.17 15.58
C PHE A 50 17.72 8.85 14.90
N GLU A 51 16.94 8.91 13.82
CA GLU A 51 16.68 7.77 12.96
C GLU A 51 16.98 8.14 11.51
N THR A 52 17.59 7.20 10.80
CA THR A 52 17.82 7.34 9.36
C THR A 52 16.49 7.24 8.61
N PHE A 53 16.48 7.76 7.37
CA PHE A 53 15.28 7.66 6.54
C PHE A 53 14.87 6.20 6.28
N GLU A 54 15.85 5.30 6.10
CA GLU A 54 15.59 3.87 5.88
C GLU A 54 14.89 3.24 7.08
N GLU A 55 15.37 3.49 8.30
CA GLU A 55 14.73 3.01 9.53
C GLU A 55 13.33 3.57 9.73
N PHE A 56 13.12 4.86 9.43
CA PHE A 56 11.80 5.49 9.51
C PHE A 56 10.82 4.88 8.49
N ARG A 57 11.28 4.68 7.26
CA ARG A 57 10.51 4.07 6.18
C ARG A 57 10.10 2.64 6.52
N ASP A 58 11.04 1.83 6.99
CA ASP A 58 10.79 0.43 7.33
C ASP A 58 9.77 0.30 8.46
N LYS A 59 9.88 1.13 9.51
CA LYS A 59 8.87 1.20 10.57
C LYS A 59 7.49 1.59 10.04
N ALA A 60 7.42 2.61 9.17
CA ALA A 60 6.16 3.09 8.61
C ALA A 60 5.48 2.04 7.72
N ILE A 61 6.25 1.22 7.00
CA ILE A 61 5.75 0.14 6.15
C ILE A 61 5.33 -1.08 6.99
N GLN A 62 6.15 -1.53 7.93
CA GLN A 62 5.84 -2.69 8.80
C GLN A 62 4.58 -2.48 9.66
N THR A 63 4.34 -1.25 10.11
CA THR A 63 3.13 -0.91 10.91
C THR A 63 1.84 -1.18 10.12
N LYS A 64 1.85 -1.09 8.79
CA LYS A 64 0.68 -1.38 7.94
C LYS A 64 0.37 -2.87 7.82
N GLU A 65 1.37 -3.75 7.85
CA GLU A 65 1.15 -5.20 7.76
C GLU A 65 0.50 -5.74 9.03
N SER A 66 0.89 -5.21 10.20
CA SER A 66 0.30 -5.56 11.49
C SER A 66 -1.18 -5.19 11.64
N THR A 67 -1.72 -4.28 10.82
CA THR A 67 -3.11 -3.81 10.95
C THR A 67 -4.09 -4.59 10.07
N ARG A 68 -3.61 -5.53 9.23
CA ARG A 68 -4.46 -6.29 8.30
C ARG A 68 -5.00 -7.62 8.84
N GLU A 69 -4.60 -8.03 10.03
CA GLU A 69 -5.33 -9.08 10.75
C GLU A 69 -6.46 -8.46 11.56
N VAL A 70 -7.52 -8.02 10.86
CA VAL A 70 -8.84 -8.06 11.50
C VAL A 70 -9.11 -9.55 11.71
N LYS A 71 -8.74 -10.06 12.88
CA LYS A 71 -9.17 -11.38 13.36
C LYS A 71 -10.69 -11.34 13.37
N HIS A 72 -11.31 -11.75 12.27
CA HIS A 72 -12.72 -12.11 12.32
C HIS A 72 -12.79 -13.27 13.30
N GLU A 73 -13.41 -13.02 14.45
CA GLU A 73 -13.69 -14.09 15.40
C GLU A 73 -14.49 -15.17 14.66
N LYS A 74 -14.22 -16.44 14.96
CA LYS A 74 -14.79 -17.58 14.22
C LYS A 74 -16.32 -17.49 14.10
N GLU A 75 -16.97 -16.89 15.10
CA GLU A 75 -18.41 -16.65 15.16
C GLU A 75 -18.91 -15.69 14.06
N ASP A 76 -18.16 -14.66 13.69
CA ASP A 76 -18.55 -13.73 12.62
C ASP A 76 -18.57 -14.39 11.24
N ILE A 77 -17.66 -15.35 11.03
CA ILE A 77 -17.57 -16.11 9.78
C ILE A 77 -18.75 -17.07 9.68
N ILE A 78 -19.10 -17.76 10.78
CA ILE A 78 -20.24 -18.68 10.84
C ILE A 78 -21.54 -17.91 10.62
N ASN A 79 -21.74 -16.78 11.31
CA ASN A 79 -22.94 -15.94 11.16
C ASN A 79 -23.12 -15.42 9.73
N LYS A 80 -22.03 -15.06 9.03
CA LYS A 80 -22.09 -14.67 7.61
C LYS A 80 -22.46 -15.85 6.72
N ALA A 81 -21.89 -17.03 6.96
CA ALA A 81 -22.19 -18.23 6.19
C ALA A 81 -23.67 -18.64 6.34
N GLU A 82 -24.20 -18.62 7.56
CA GLU A 82 -25.60 -18.94 7.83
C GLU A 82 -26.57 -17.97 7.14
N ARG A 83 -26.26 -16.67 7.12
CA ARG A 83 -27.07 -15.67 6.41
C ARG A 83 -27.10 -15.91 4.90
N ILE A 84 -25.98 -16.32 4.30
CA ILE A 84 -25.89 -16.66 2.88
C ILE A 84 -26.74 -17.90 2.58
N ILE A 85 -26.66 -18.94 3.42
CA ILE A 85 -27.45 -20.16 3.28
C ILE A 85 -28.95 -19.87 3.43
N ALA A 86 -29.33 -19.03 4.39
CA ALA A 86 -30.72 -18.64 4.62
C ALA A 86 -31.31 -17.82 3.46
N ALA A 87 -30.50 -16.94 2.86
CA ALA A 87 -30.90 -16.16 1.68
C ALA A 87 -31.06 -17.03 0.42
N TRP A 88 -30.27 -18.10 0.29
CA TRP A 88 -30.34 -19.02 -0.86
C TRP A 88 -31.51 -20.02 -0.76
N LYS A 89 -31.95 -20.37 0.45
CA LYS A 89 -33.09 -21.27 0.69
C LYS A 89 -34.46 -20.58 0.61
N ARG A 90 -34.50 -19.27 0.36
CA ARG A 90 -35.72 -18.47 0.24
C ARG A 90 -36.07 -18.25 -1.22
#